data_AF-W4L4E2-F1
#
_entry.id   AF-W4L4E2-F1
#
_cell.length_a   1.000
_cell.length_b   1.000
_cell.length_c   1.000
_cell.angle_alpha   90.00
_cell.angle_beta   90.00
_cell.angle_gamma   90.00
#
_symmetry.space_group_name_H-M   'P 1'
#
loop_
_entity.id
_entity.type
_entity.pdbx_description
1 polymer ?
#
loop_
_entity_poly.entity_id
_entity_poly.type
_entity_poly.pdbx_seq_one_letter_code
_entity_poly.pdbx_strand_id
1 'polypeptide(L)'
;MKKLRLLSQAQVFETMGMTETAAPLWLSAATHEEHLAPLMEQAGRTAEAALHRVSAASCYAKTGRWGQAINLCRAALAGPLPNHTRQEVEALAQQYLAKLDQDIASVV
;
A
#
# COMPACT_ATOMS: atom_id res chain seq x y z
N MET A 1 4.03 -5.42 16.85
CA MET A 1 5.38 -4.90 17.14
C MET A 1 6.28 -4.77 15.90
N LYS A 2 6.43 -5.80 15.04
CA LYS A 2 7.37 -5.76 13.90
C LYS A 2 7.03 -4.74 12.80
N LYS A 3 5.76 -4.65 12.36
CA LYS A 3 5.28 -3.68 11.35
C LYS A 3 5.57 -2.23 11.72
N LEU A 4 5.13 -1.79 12.92
CA LEU A 4 5.29 -0.40 13.35
C LEU A 4 6.77 0.03 13.37
N ARG A 5 7.67 -0.90 13.75
CA ARG A 5 9.11 -0.65 13.72
C ARG A 5 9.61 -0.44 12.29
N LEU A 6 9.20 -1.29 11.34
CA LEU A 6 9.57 -1.17 9.93
C LEU A 6 9.07 0.16 9.34
N LEU A 7 7.79 0.50 9.57
CA LEU A 7 7.21 1.75 9.07
C LEU A 7 7.88 2.98 9.66
N SER A 8 8.13 2.99 10.98
CA SER A 8 8.80 4.09 11.65
C SER A 8 10.24 4.27 11.13
N GLN A 9 10.99 3.18 10.95
CA GLN A 9 12.35 3.26 10.39
C GLN A 9 12.34 3.72 8.94
N ALA A 10 11.46 3.16 8.10
CA ALA A 10 11.31 3.56 6.71
C ALA A 10 10.98 5.05 6.58
N GLN A 11 10.07 5.54 7.44
CA GLN A 11 9.71 6.96 7.48
C GLN A 11 10.89 7.85 7.88
N VAL A 12 11.66 7.46 8.90
CA VAL A 12 12.86 8.21 9.32
C VAL A 12 13.87 8.32 8.18
N PHE A 13 14.17 7.21 7.50
CA PHE A 13 15.09 7.23 6.36
C PHE A 13 14.57 8.07 5.20
N GLU A 14 13.27 8.01 4.90
CA GLU A 14 12.64 8.85 3.87
C GLU A 14 12.76 10.35 4.23
N THR A 15 12.49 10.72 5.49
CA THR A 15 12.63 12.10 5.97
C THR A 15 14.08 12.60 5.93
N MET A 16 15.06 11.70 6.02
CA MET A 16 16.48 12.01 5.84
C MET A 16 16.93 12.02 4.37
N GLY A 17 16.02 11.82 3.41
CA GLY A 17 16.34 11.75 1.98
C GLY A 17 17.01 10.43 1.56
N MET A 18 17.11 9.45 2.45
CA MET A 18 17.73 8.13 2.20
C MET A 18 16.72 7.16 1.58
N THR A 19 16.18 7.53 0.42
CA THR A 19 15.10 6.79 -0.26
C THR A 19 15.48 5.35 -0.60
N GLU A 20 16.72 5.11 -1.04
CA GLU A 20 17.23 3.76 -1.33
C GLU A 20 17.28 2.87 -0.08
N THR A 21 17.57 3.46 1.09
CA THR A 21 17.59 2.74 2.37
C THR A 21 16.19 2.50 2.92
N ALA A 22 15.25 3.42 2.67
CA ALA A 22 13.85 3.29 3.05
C ALA A 22 13.10 2.23 2.21
N ALA A 23 13.43 2.12 0.92
CA ALA A 23 12.75 1.25 -0.04
C ALA A 23 12.60 -0.23 0.41
N PRO A 24 13.66 -0.94 0.85
CA PRO A 24 13.52 -2.33 1.30
C PRO A 24 12.65 -2.46 2.56
N LEU A 25 12.60 -1.44 3.42
CA LEU A 25 11.77 -1.44 4.62
C LEU A 25 10.28 -1.28 4.27
N TRP A 26 9.98 -0.36 3.34
CA TRP A 26 8.64 -0.22 2.77
C TRP A 26 8.18 -1.51 2.10
N LEU A 27 9.04 -2.15 1.30
CA LEU A 27 8.72 -3.41 0.63
C LEU A 27 8.45 -4.55 1.64
N SER A 28 9.26 -4.63 2.70
CA SER A 28 9.07 -5.63 3.76
C SER A 28 7.74 -5.42 4.49
N ALA A 29 7.39 -4.18 4.80
CA ALA A 29 6.09 -3.85 5.40
C ALA A 29 4.93 -4.18 4.44
N ALA A 30 5.05 -3.83 3.16
CA ALA A 30 4.04 -4.11 2.13
C ALA A 30 3.74 -5.62 2.04
N THR A 31 4.79 -6.43 1.92
CA THR A 31 4.68 -7.89 1.78
C THR A 31 4.03 -8.52 3.01
N HIS A 32 4.34 -8.00 4.20
CA HIS A 32 3.74 -8.48 5.44
C HIS A 32 2.24 -8.19 5.50
N GLU A 33 1.83 -6.98 5.16
CA GLU A 33 0.42 -6.58 5.13
C GLU A 33 -0.38 -7.34 4.07
N GLU A 34 0.18 -7.52 2.89
CA GLU A 34 -0.43 -8.29 1.80
C GLU A 34 -0.67 -9.76 2.21
N HIS A 35 0.25 -10.36 2.98
CA HIS A 35 0.07 -11.71 3.53
C HIS A 35 -0.98 -11.79 4.64
N LEU A 36 -1.18 -10.73 5.42
CA LEU A 36 -2.17 -10.72 6.50
C LEU A 36 -3.61 -10.62 5.97
N ALA A 37 -3.81 -9.92 4.85
CA ALA A 37 -5.14 -9.72 4.28
C ALA A 37 -5.93 -11.04 4.04
N PRO A 38 -5.41 -12.05 3.33
CA PRO A 38 -6.13 -13.31 3.13
C PRO A 38 -6.36 -14.08 4.44
N LEU A 39 -5.46 -13.97 5.43
CA LEU A 39 -5.65 -14.62 6.74
C LEU A 39 -6.81 -13.98 7.52
N MET A 40 -6.96 -12.66 7.45
CA MET A 40 -8.10 -11.97 8.05
C MET A 40 -9.40 -12.32 7.35
N GLU A 41 -9.39 -12.42 6.02
CA GLU A 41 -10.56 -12.80 5.24
C GLU A 41 -11.02 -14.23 5.55
N GLN A 42 -10.09 -15.18 5.65
CA GLN A 42 -10.36 -16.56 6.08
C GLN A 42 -10.93 -16.64 7.50
N ALA A 43 -10.54 -15.71 8.38
CA ALA A 43 -11.07 -15.59 9.73
C ALA A 43 -12.43 -14.84 9.79
N GLY A 44 -13.03 -14.47 8.65
CA GLY A 44 -14.28 -13.71 8.57
C GLY A 44 -14.14 -12.21 8.90
N ARG A 45 -12.91 -11.70 9.02
CA ARG A 45 -12.58 -10.32 9.38
C ARG A 45 -12.37 -9.47 8.13
N THR A 46 -13.35 -9.43 7.24
CA THR A 46 -13.22 -8.87 5.88
C THR A 46 -12.91 -7.37 5.87
N ALA A 47 -13.41 -6.59 6.84
CA ALA A 47 -13.07 -5.17 6.98
C ALA A 47 -11.58 -4.98 7.30
N GLU A 48 -11.02 -5.82 8.15
CA GLU A 48 -9.59 -5.78 8.49
C GLU A 48 -8.72 -6.26 7.33
N ALA A 49 -9.18 -7.26 6.57
CA ALA A 49 -8.53 -7.66 5.34
C ALA A 49 -8.43 -6.49 4.34
N ALA A 50 -9.49 -5.68 4.21
CA ALA A 50 -9.47 -4.49 3.37
C ALA A 50 -8.47 -3.43 3.90
N LEU A 51 -8.40 -3.20 5.21
CA LEU A 51 -7.41 -2.29 5.81
C LEU A 51 -5.96 -2.74 5.56
N HIS A 52 -5.69 -4.04 5.68
CA HIS A 52 -4.36 -4.60 5.37
C HIS A 52 -4.00 -4.40 3.90
N ARG A 53 -4.95 -4.60 2.97
CA ARG A 53 -4.74 -4.33 1.52
C ARG A 53 -4.40 -2.86 1.27
N VAL A 54 -5.10 -1.91 1.90
CA VAL A 54 -4.79 -0.47 1.79
C VAL A 54 -3.42 -0.16 2.36
N SER A 55 -3.08 -0.71 3.52
CA SER A 55 -1.75 -0.51 4.14
C SER A 55 -0.63 -1.06 3.24
N ALA A 56 -0.83 -2.21 2.61
CA ALA A 56 0.12 -2.78 1.66
C ALA A 56 0.26 -1.89 0.42
N ALA A 57 -0.85 -1.42 -0.14
CA ALA A 57 -0.87 -0.53 -1.30
C ALA A 57 -0.02 0.73 -1.08
N SER A 58 -0.22 1.41 0.05
CA SER A 58 0.55 2.61 0.41
C SER A 58 2.04 2.34 0.52
N CYS A 59 2.44 1.17 1.05
CA CYS A 59 3.85 0.80 1.15
C CYS A 59 4.46 0.47 -0.22
N TYR A 60 3.72 -0.22 -1.10
CA TYR A 60 4.19 -0.47 -2.47
C TYR A 60 4.34 0.83 -3.27
N ALA A 61 3.41 1.78 -3.11
CA ALA A 61 3.47 3.10 -3.72
C ALA A 61 4.75 3.87 -3.32
N LYS A 62 5.19 3.77 -2.06
CA LYS A 62 6.47 4.35 -1.59
C LYS A 62 7.71 3.81 -2.32
N THR A 63 7.59 2.69 -3.02
CA THR A 63 8.67 2.04 -3.78
C THR A 63 8.49 2.13 -5.30
N GLY A 64 7.53 2.92 -5.79
CA GLY A 64 7.25 3.04 -7.22
C GLY A 64 6.51 1.84 -7.83
N ARG A 65 6.04 0.89 -7.01
CA ARG A 65 5.33 -0.31 -7.48
C ARG A 65 3.85 -0.01 -7.71
N TRP A 66 3.56 0.95 -8.58
CA TRP A 66 2.23 1.51 -8.78
C TRP A 66 1.18 0.47 -9.17
N GLY A 67 1.52 -0.45 -10.09
CA GLY A 67 0.61 -1.52 -10.51
C GLY A 67 0.15 -2.42 -9.36
N GLN A 68 1.07 -2.80 -8.46
CA GLN A 68 0.72 -3.58 -7.26
C GLN A 68 -0.15 -2.76 -6.30
N ALA A 69 0.19 -1.48 -6.09
CA ALA A 69 -0.59 -0.59 -5.24
C ALA A 69 -2.05 -0.44 -5.73
N ILE A 70 -2.24 -0.19 -7.04
CA ILE A 70 -3.56 -0.06 -7.66
C ILE A 70 -4.38 -1.34 -7.49
N ASN A 71 -3.78 -2.51 -7.74
CA ASN A 71 -4.48 -3.79 -7.60
C ASN A 71 -4.95 -4.04 -6.16
N LEU A 72 -4.13 -3.68 -5.17
CA LEU A 72 -4.49 -3.78 -3.77
C LEU A 72 -5.58 -2.80 -3.37
N CYS A 73 -5.55 -1.55 -3.87
CA CYS A 73 -6.66 -0.61 -3.68
C CYS A 73 -7.97 -1.16 -4.25
N ARG A 74 -7.95 -1.72 -5.47
CA ARG A 74 -9.13 -2.35 -6.10
C ARG A 74 -9.65 -3.53 -5.27
N ALA A 75 -8.75 -4.39 -4.79
CA ALA A 75 -9.11 -5.50 -3.92
C ALA A 75 -9.70 -5.04 -2.58
N ALA A 76 -9.18 -3.94 -2.00
CA ALA A 76 -9.74 -3.33 -0.80
C ALA A 76 -11.15 -2.76 -1.04
N LEU A 77 -11.37 -2.10 -2.17
CA LEU A 77 -12.67 -1.53 -2.56
C LEU A 77 -13.74 -2.60 -2.83
N ALA A 78 -13.35 -3.80 -3.24
CA ALA A 78 -14.27 -4.94 -3.35
C ALA A 78 -14.74 -5.44 -1.96
N GLY A 79 -14.02 -5.10 -0.89
CA GLY A 79 -14.36 -5.44 0.48
C GLY A 79 -15.27 -4.42 1.18
N PRO A 80 -15.70 -4.72 2.42
CA PRO A 80 -16.49 -3.82 3.23
C PRO A 80 -15.59 -2.74 3.86
N LEU A 81 -15.56 -1.57 3.22
CA LEU A 81 -14.95 -0.35 3.74
C LEU A 81 -16.04 0.66 4.14
N PRO A 82 -15.85 1.42 5.24
CA PRO A 82 -16.66 2.60 5.53
C PRO A 82 -16.64 3.60 4.37
N ASN A 83 -17.73 4.33 4.14
CA ASN A 83 -17.86 5.23 2.98
C ASN A 83 -16.73 6.28 2.89
N HIS A 84 -16.31 6.87 4.01
CA HIS A 84 -15.20 7.83 4.02
C HIS A 84 -13.88 7.17 3.59
N THR A 85 -13.57 6.00 4.15
CA THR A 85 -12.37 5.22 3.79
C THR A 85 -12.41 4.78 2.33
N ARG A 86 -13.59 4.40 1.82
CA ARG A 86 -13.77 4.03 0.41
C ARG A 86 -13.38 5.18 -0.52
N GLN A 87 -13.88 6.38 -0.26
CA GLN A 87 -13.55 7.57 -1.05
C GLN A 87 -12.05 7.89 -1.01
N GLU A 88 -11.42 7.77 0.15
CA GLU A 88 -9.96 7.94 0.29
C GLU A 88 -9.19 6.91 -0.54
N VAL A 89 -9.63 5.64 -0.53
CA VAL A 89 -8.97 4.56 -1.30
C VAL A 89 -9.18 4.73 -2.80
N GLU A 90 -10.34 5.22 -3.24
CA GLU A 90 -10.59 5.58 -4.64
C GLU A 90 -9.66 6.71 -5.10
N ALA A 91 -9.51 7.76 -4.28
CA ALA A 91 -8.60 8.86 -4.56
C ALA A 91 -7.13 8.38 -4.63
N LEU A 92 -6.71 7.50 -3.73
CA LEU A 92 -5.38 6.89 -3.77
C LEU A 92 -5.18 6.06 -5.06
N ALA A 93 -6.16 5.25 -5.45
CA ALA A 93 -6.08 4.45 -6.67
C ALA A 93 -5.92 5.33 -7.93
N GLN A 94 -6.65 6.44 -7.98
CA GLN A 94 -6.52 7.43 -9.07
C GLN A 94 -5.15 8.11 -9.06
N GLN A 95 -4.65 8.49 -7.89
CA GLN A 95 -3.32 9.08 -7.75
C GLN A 95 -2.23 8.11 -8.23
N TYR A 96 -2.30 6.83 -7.85
CA TYR A 96 -1.34 5.83 -8.28
C TYR A 96 -1.42 5.51 -9.77
N LEU A 97 -2.62 5.55 -10.36
CA LEU A 97 -2.80 5.41 -11.80
C LEU A 97 -2.12 6.55 -12.55
N ALA A 98 -2.31 7.80 -12.13
CA ALA A 98 -1.64 8.94 -12.73
C ALA A 98 -0.10 8.85 -12.63
N LYS A 99 0.42 8.31 -11.53
CA LYS A 99 1.85 8.05 -11.36
C LYS A 99 2.36 6.95 -12.29
N LEU A 100 1.60 5.87 -12.46
CA LEU A 100 1.94 4.80 -13.40
C LEU A 100 1.98 5.32 -14.84
N ASP A 101 0.99 6.12 -15.24
CA ASP A 101 0.93 6.70 -16.58
C ASP A 101 2.12 7.65 -16.83
N GLN A 102 2.50 8.46 -15.83
CA GLN A 102 3.68 9.32 -15.89
C GLN A 102 4.97 8.52 -16.06
N ASP A 103 5.14 7.45 -15.28
CA ASP A 103 6.33 6.59 -15.35
C ASP A 103 6.43 5.89 -16.71
N ILE A 104 5.32 5.37 -17.24
CA ILE A 104 5.28 4.78 -18.59
C ILE A 104 5.66 5.81 -19.65
N ALA A 105 5.10 7.01 -19.58
CA ALA A 105 5.38 8.08 -20.52
C ALA A 105 6.85 8.56 -20.48
N SER A 106 7.55 8.39 -19.35
CA SER A 106 8.97 8.75 -19.22
C SER A 106 9.94 7.74 -19.84
N VAL A 107 9.46 6.55 -20.19
CA VAL A 107 10.27 5.44 -20.75
C VAL A 107 10.15 5.36 -22.29
N VAL A 108 9.17 6.06 -22.87
CA VAL A 108 8.89 6.13 -24.33
C VAL A 108 9.48 7.41 -24.91
#